data_AF-A0A7J8TNB0-F1
#
_entry.id   AF-A0A7J8TNB0-F1
#
_cell.length_a   1.000
_cell.length_b   1.000
_cell.length_c   1.000
_cell.angle_alpha   90.00
_cell.angle_beta   90.00
_cell.angle_gamma   90.00
#
_symmetry.space_group_name_H-M   'P 1'
#
loop_
_entity.id
_entity.type
_entity.pdbx_description
1 polymer ?
#
loop_
_entity_poly.entity_id
_entity_poly.type
_entity_poly.pdbx_seq_one_letter_code
_entity_poly.pdbx_strand_id
1 'polypeptide(L)' 'MGGSNSVLVIQKQLFFSDMNPQASRLLISFLQVESYEFLNEFEVECLKNKEAIKACLVEPSMEETEISFKWWDMRKNS' A
#
# COMPACT_ATOMS: atom_id res chain seq x y z
N MET A 1 1.49 -1.05 -23.59
CA MET A 1 0.61 -0.74 -22.45
C MET A 1 -0.84 -0.75 -22.94
N GLY A 2 -1.45 -1.94 -23.02
CA GLY A 2 -2.79 -2.17 -23.60
C GLY A 2 -3.85 -2.56 -22.56
N GLY A 3 -3.71 -2.08 -21.32
CA GLY A 3 -4.72 -2.23 -20.27
C GLY A 3 -5.48 -0.92 -20.13
N SER A 4 -6.79 -0.95 -20.39
CA SER A 4 -7.57 0.25 -20.66
C SER A 4 -8.24 0.92 -19.45
N ASN A 5 -7.99 0.51 -18.21
CA ASN A 5 -8.60 1.15 -17.04
C ASN A 5 -7.62 1.24 -15.85
N SER A 6 -6.94 2.37 -15.70
CA SER A 6 -6.25 2.72 -14.44
C SER A 6 -7.29 3.16 -13.41
N VAL A 7 -7.29 2.53 -12.23
CA VAL A 7 -8.16 2.90 -11.12
C VAL A 7 -7.35 3.65 -10.07
N LEU A 8 -7.88 4.76 -9.56
CA LEU A 8 -7.30 5.44 -8.41
C LEU A 8 -7.63 4.64 -7.14
N VAL A 9 -6.66 3.85 -6.66
CA VAL A 9 -6.83 3.03 -5.46
C VAL A 9 -6.61 3.86 -4.19
N ILE A 10 -5.59 4.72 -4.17
CA ILE A 10 -5.20 5.51 -3.00
C ILE A 10 -4.86 6.93 -3.43
N GLN A 11 -5.32 7.90 -2.64
CA GLN A 11 -4.78 9.26 -2.63
C GLN A 11 -4.55 9.68 -1.19
N LYS A 12 -3.32 10.11 -0.88
CA LYS A 12 -2.94 10.50 0.47
C LYS A 12 -2.13 11.80 0.46
N GLN A 13 -2.47 12.70 1.38
CA GLN A 13 -1.58 13.79 1.75
C GLN A 13 -0.46 13.26 2.65
N LEU A 14 0.78 13.57 2.28
CA LEU A 14 1.96 13.10 3.00
C LEU A 14 2.09 13.83 4.34
N PHE A 15 2.35 13.07 5.41
CA PHE A 15 2.66 13.60 6.72
C PHE A 15 4.15 13.45 7.02
N PHE A 16 4.63 14.15 8.06
CA PHE A 16 6.02 14.06 8.51
C PHE A 16 6.49 12.61 8.73
N SER A 17 5.61 11.74 9.22
CA SER A 17 5.91 10.32 9.44
C SER A 17 6.20 9.53 8.15
N ASP A 18 5.63 9.95 7.01
CA ASP A 18 5.85 9.30 5.71
C ASP A 18 7.13 9.81 5.05
N MET A 19 7.52 11.05 5.34
CA MET A 19 8.72 11.70 4.80
C MET A 19 9.98 11.44 5.64
N ASN A 20 9.86 10.75 6.78
CA ASN A 20 11.01 10.43 7.63
C ASN A 20 11.92 9.40 6.93
N PRO A 21 13.16 9.78 6.53
CA PRO A 21 14.08 8.87 5.84
C PRO A 21 14.44 7.62 6.66
N GLN A 22 14.35 7.71 7.99
CA GLN A 22 14.61 6.59 8.90
C GLN A 22 13.45 5.60 8.97
N ALA A 23 12.23 6.03 8.61
CA ALA A 23 11.04 5.20 8.67
C ALA A 23 10.79 4.43 7.37
N SER A 24 11.21 5.00 6.23
CA SER A 24 11.15 4.39 4.89
C SER A 24 9.81 3.69 4.60
N ARG A 25 8.70 4.39 4.89
CA ARG A 25 7.36 3.81 4.83
C ARG A 25 6.31 4.86 4.46
N LEU A 26 5.33 4.45 3.68
CA LEU A 26 4.11 5.20 3.43
C LEU A 26 2.96 4.52 4.18
N LEU A 27 2.35 5.22 5.13
CA LEU A 27 1.18 4.69 5.83
C LEU A 27 -0.08 4.94 5.00
N ILE A 28 -0.88 3.92 4.76
CA ILE A 28 -2.13 4.05 3.99
C ILE A 28 -3.30 3.62 4.88
N SER A 29 -4.42 4.34 4.81
CA SER A 29 -5.63 3.94 5.52
C SER A 29 -6.27 2.76 4.80
N PHE A 30 -6.54 1.67 5.53
CA PHE A 30 -7.13 0.47 4.95
C PHE A 30 -8.48 0.73 4.26
N LEU A 31 -9.27 1.68 4.79
CA LEU A 31 -10.57 2.07 4.22
C LEU A 31 -10.50 2.55 2.77
N GLN A 32 -9.36 3.12 2.32
CA GLN A 32 -9.19 3.53 0.91
C GLN A 32 -8.88 2.34 0.01
N VAL A 33 -8.24 1.32 0.56
CA VAL A 33 -7.76 0.14 -0.18
C VAL A 33 -8.89 -0.89 -0.35
N GLU A 34 -9.78 -0.99 0.64
CA GLU A 34 -10.92 -1.90 0.64
C GLU A 34 -11.98 -1.54 -0.43
N SER A 35 -12.13 -0.25 -0.77
CA SER A 35 -13.24 0.22 -1.61
C SER A 35 -13.14 -0.10 -3.10
N TYR A 36 -12.01 -0.61 -3.59
CA TYR A 36 -11.69 -0.68 -5.02
C TYR A 36 -11.31 -2.07 -5.55
N GLU A 37 -11.81 -3.17 -4.97
CA GLU A 37 -11.43 -4.55 -5.33
C GLU A 37 -9.91 -4.72 -5.56
N PHE A 38 -9.11 -3.92 -4.85
CA PHE A 38 -7.67 -3.79 -5.12
C PHE A 38 -6.90 -5.00 -4.61
N LEU A 39 -7.37 -5.55 -3.49
CA LEU A 39 -6.84 -6.79 -2.91
C LEU A 39 -7.85 -7.90 -3.17
N ASN A 40 -7.36 -9.05 -3.62
CA ASN A 40 -8.16 -10.27 -3.62
C ASN A 40 -8.25 -10.89 -2.21
N GLU A 41 -9.13 -11.87 -2.04
CA GLU A 41 -9.39 -12.51 -0.74
C GLU A 41 -8.12 -13.12 -0.11
N PHE A 42 -7.26 -13.74 -0.93
CA PHE A 42 -6.01 -14.33 -0.48
C PHE A 42 -5.01 -13.27 0.00
N GLU A 43 -4.87 -12.16 -0.73
CA GLU A 43 -4.01 -11.04 -0.34
C GLU A 43 -4.49 -10.41 0.98
N VAL A 44 -5.80 -10.25 1.15
CA VAL A 44 -6.39 -9.78 2.41
C VAL A 44 -6.06 -10.74 3.56
N GLU A 45 -6.13 -12.05 3.33
CA GLU A 45 -5.78 -13.06 4.35
C GLU A 45 -4.29 -13.00 4.73
N CYS A 46 -3.38 -12.97 3.75
CA CYS A 46 -1.95 -12.79 3.99
C CYS A 46 -1.67 -11.55 4.85
N LEU A 47 -2.26 -10.41 4.50
CA LEU A 47 -2.08 -9.16 5.23
C LEU A 47 -2.64 -9.26 6.67
N LYS A 48 -3.81 -9.86 6.86
CA LYS A 48 -4.39 -10.07 8.21
C LYS A 48 -3.52 -10.99 9.08
N ASN A 49 -2.83 -11.95 8.46
CA ASN A 49 -1.85 -12.82 9.12
C ASN A 49 -0.48 -12.13 9.37
N LYS A 50 -0.38 -10.82 9.10
CA LYS A 50 0.84 -10.00 9.24
C LYS A 50 1.97 -10.39 8.29
N GLU A 51 1.61 -11.11 7.23
CA GLU A 51 2.54 -11.40 6.14
C GLU A 51 2.72 -10.16 5.27
N ALA A 52 3.84 -10.16 4.54
CA ALA A 52 4.20 -9.08 3.63
C ALA A 52 3.96 -9.53 2.20
N ILE A 53 3.21 -8.75 1.44
CA ILE A 53 3.08 -8.97 0.00
C ILE A 53 4.19 -8.17 -0.68
N LYS A 54 5.00 -8.85 -1.51
CA LYS A 54 5.96 -8.21 -2.39
C LYS A 54 5.21 -7.71 -3.62
N ALA A 55 5.36 -6.43 -3.94
CA ALA A 55 4.71 -5.79 -5.07
C ALA A 55 5.73 -4.98 -5.87
N CYS A 56 5.56 -4.96 -7.19
CA CYS A 56 6.30 -4.07 -8.07
C CYS A 56 5.55 -2.74 -8.19
N LEU A 57 6.20 -1.65 -7.80
CA LEU A 57 5.73 -0.30 -8.04
C LEU A 57 6.37 0.22 -9.32
N VAL A 58 5.54 0.53 -10.31
CA VAL A 58 5.98 1.20 -11.54
C VAL A 58 5.78 2.70 -11.36
N GLU A 59 6.87 3.44 -11.31
CA GLU A 59 6.85 4.89 -11.15
C GLU A 59 6.48 5.61 -12.47
N PRO A 60 6.08 6.89 -12.44
CA PRO A 60 5.83 7.67 -13.66
C PRO A 60 7.03 7.75 -14.61
N SER A 61 8.25 7.60 -14.08
CA SER A 61 9.51 7.48 -14.83
C SER A 61 9.67 6.15 -15.57
N MET A 62 8.75 5.20 -15.38
CA MET A 62 8.83 3.80 -15.82
C MET A 62 9.89 2.97 -15.10
N GLU A 63 10.45 3.48 -14.00
CA GLU A 63 11.32 2.69 -13.13
C GLU A 63 10.47 1.74 -12.27
N GLU A 64 10.98 0.51 -12.14
CA GLU A 64 10.36 -0.52 -11.31
C GLU A 64 11.07 -0.59 -9.96
N THR A 65 10.31 -0.49 -8.89
CA THR A 65 10.80 -0.60 -7.52
C THR A 65 10.03 -1.69 -6.78
N GLU A 66 10.73 -2.64 -6.16
CA GLU A 66 10.10 -3.63 -5.28
C GLU A 66 9.74 -2.98 -3.94
N ILE A 67 8.46 -3.04 -3.58
CA ILE A 67 7.94 -2.58 -2.29
C ILE A 67 7.37 -3.76 -1.51
N SER A 68 7.24 -3.57 -0.19
CA SER A 68 6.56 -4.53 0.68
C SER A 68 5.30 -3.91 1.23
N PHE A 69 4.15 -4.45 0.82
CA PHE A 69 2.84 -4.07 1.32
C PHE A 69 2.54 -4.89 2.58
N LYS A 70 2.29 -4.22 3.71
CA LYS A 70 2.16 -4.84 5.03
C LYS A 70 0.99 -4.25 5.80
N TRP A 71 0.26 -5.10 6.51
CA TRP A 71 -0.72 -4.66 7.50
C TRP A 71 0.00 -4.29 8.80
N TRP A 72 -0.30 -3.11 9.34
CA TRP A 72 0.11 -2.73 10.69
C TRP A 72 -1.08 -2.53 11.61
N ASP A 73 -1.10 -3.34 12.68
CA ASP A 73 -1.99 -3.16 13.80
C ASP A 73 -1.52 -1.94 14.60
N MET A 74 -2.00 -0.77 14.19
CA MET A 74 -1.80 0.50 14.90
C MET A 74 -2.69 0.51 16.15
N ARG A 75 -2.38 -0.35 17.13
CA ARG A 75 -3.04 -0.27 18.44
C ARG A 75 -2.82 1.13 18.98
N LYS A 76 -3.91 1.85 19.27
CA LYS A 76 -3.82 3.04 20.10
C LYS A 76 -3.40 2.53 21.48
N ASN A 77 -2.17 2.84 21.91
CA ASN A 77 -1.86 2.74 23.32
C ASN A 77 -2.83 3.70 24.03
N SER A 78 -3.75 3.13 24.82
CA SER A 78 -4.61 3.87 25.76
C SER A 78 -3.78 4.49 26.88
#